data_AF-A0A973XKA9-F1
#
_entry.id   AF-A0A973XKA9-F1
#
_cell.length_a   1.000
_cell.length_b   1.000
_cell.length_c   1.000
_cell.angle_alpha   90.00
_cell.angle_beta   90.00
_cell.angle_gamma   90.00
#
_symmetry.space_group_name_H-M   'P 1'
#
loop_
_entity.id
_entity.type
_entity.pdbx_description
1 polymer ?
#
loop_
_entity_poly.entity_id
_entity_poly.type
_entity_poly.pdbx_seq_one_letter_code
_entity_poly.pdbx_strand_id
1 'polypeptide(L)'
;MGRIQDAFLAGRNQQDQGQAARVVSGFEAGTEWARTVLLPAIENANADLAQAHVTFRVDTNLDPHSTNHAHVDFWLVPLGGEPAGGAPHGIRHSINVRDGRDVWLFRHGESGENLGTIDSVGPAQCETMLARAAGEYGKLALR
;
A
#
# COMPACT_ATOMS: atom_id res chain seq x y z
N MET A 1 -42.78 0.74 -15.56
CA MET A 1 -41.38 0.56 -15.11
C MET A 1 -41.40 0.21 -13.63
N GLY A 2 -40.51 -0.70 -13.20
CA GLY A 2 -40.54 -1.26 -11.85
C GLY A 2 -39.72 -0.43 -10.87
N ARG A 3 -40.22 -0.30 -9.63
CA ARG A 3 -39.62 0.47 -8.52
C ARG A 3 -38.13 0.21 -8.29
N ILE A 4 -37.64 -1.00 -8.60
CA ILE A 4 -36.22 -1.39 -8.47
C ILE A 4 -35.37 -0.81 -9.60
N GLN A 5 -35.88 -0.79 -10.83
CA GLN A 5 -35.17 -0.22 -11.98
C GLN A 5 -35.05 1.29 -11.84
N ASP A 6 -36.09 1.95 -11.34
CA ASP A 6 -36.07 3.39 -11.07
C ASP A 6 -35.10 3.74 -9.93
N ALA A 7 -35.06 2.91 -8.87
CA ALA A 7 -34.08 3.08 -7.78
C ALA A 7 -32.63 2.85 -8.25
N PHE A 8 -32.40 1.87 -9.13
CA PHE A 8 -31.09 1.59 -9.71
C PHE A 8 -30.60 2.73 -10.60
N LEU A 9 -31.47 3.26 -11.47
CA LEU A 9 -31.14 4.39 -12.35
C LEU A 9 -30.98 5.71 -11.57
N ALA A 10 -31.79 5.93 -10.53
CA ALA A 10 -31.64 7.08 -9.63
C ALA A 10 -30.32 7.03 -8.84
N GLY A 11 -29.91 5.85 -8.35
CA GLY A 11 -28.61 5.65 -7.69
C GLY A 11 -27.43 5.87 -8.63
N ARG A 12 -27.55 5.45 -9.90
CA ARG A 12 -26.51 5.64 -10.92
C ARG A 12 -26.29 7.10 -11.29
N ASN A 13 -27.36 7.89 -11.43
CA ASN A 13 -27.26 9.31 -11.80
C ASN A 13 -26.80 10.23 -10.65
N GLN A 14 -26.89 9.79 -9.39
CA GLN A 14 -26.42 10.59 -8.24
C GLN A 14 -24.93 10.41 -7.92
N GLN A 15 -24.28 9.32 -8.35
CA GLN A 15 -22.86 9.07 -8.07
C GLN A 15 -21.90 9.64 -9.14
N ASP A 16 -22.33 9.80 -10.38
CA ASP A 16 -21.40 9.94 -11.52
C ASP A 16 -20.75 11.34 -11.70
N GLN A 17 -21.35 12.44 -11.22
CA GLN A 17 -20.90 13.78 -11.66
C GLN A 17 -20.07 14.58 -10.64
N GLY A 18 -20.19 14.30 -9.33
CA GLY A 18 -19.43 15.01 -8.29
C GLY A 18 -18.36 14.19 -7.59
N GLN A 19 -18.55 12.87 -7.53
CA GLN A 19 -17.68 11.95 -6.79
C GLN A 19 -16.51 11.46 -7.65
N ALA A 20 -16.74 11.21 -8.94
CA ALA A 20 -15.71 10.75 -9.87
C ALA A 20 -14.54 11.74 -10.03
N ALA A 21 -14.80 13.04 -10.21
CA ALA A 21 -13.73 14.05 -10.38
C ALA A 21 -12.87 14.23 -9.11
N ARG A 22 -13.47 14.13 -7.92
CA ARG A 22 -12.75 14.22 -6.64
C ARG A 22 -11.96 12.93 -6.32
N VAL A 23 -12.49 11.77 -6.71
CA VAL A 23 -11.82 10.48 -6.58
C VAL A 23 -10.62 10.38 -7.53
N VAL A 24 -10.74 10.85 -8.77
CA VAL A 24 -9.61 10.86 -9.74
C VAL A 24 -8.47 11.76 -9.24
N SER A 25 -8.77 12.99 -8.81
CA SER A 25 -7.74 13.89 -8.25
C SER A 25 -7.10 13.34 -6.97
N GLY A 26 -7.88 12.67 -6.11
CA GLY A 26 -7.32 12.01 -4.92
C GLY A 26 -6.47 10.79 -5.25
N PHE A 27 -6.90 9.98 -6.22
CA PHE A 27 -6.16 8.80 -6.69
C PHE A 27 -4.80 9.20 -7.29
N GLU A 28 -4.78 10.25 -8.11
CA GLU A 28 -3.58 10.79 -8.72
C GLU A 28 -2.57 11.26 -7.67
N ALA A 29 -3.03 12.02 -6.66
CA ALA A 29 -2.18 12.47 -5.55
C ALA A 29 -1.56 11.29 -4.76
N GLY A 30 -2.37 10.27 -4.46
CA GLY A 30 -1.86 9.06 -3.80
C GLY A 30 -0.88 8.27 -4.65
N THR A 31 -1.11 8.22 -5.97
CA THR A 31 -0.21 7.57 -6.93
C THR A 31 1.11 8.30 -7.05
N GLU A 32 1.07 9.63 -7.12
CA GLU A 32 2.27 10.48 -7.16
C GLU A 32 3.09 10.31 -5.89
N TRP A 33 2.45 10.37 -4.72
CA TRP A 33 3.12 10.13 -3.44
C TRP A 33 3.77 8.74 -3.39
N ALA A 34 3.05 7.69 -3.80
CA ALA A 34 3.59 6.34 -3.81
C ALA A 34 4.85 6.22 -4.69
N ARG A 35 4.82 6.84 -5.88
CA ARG A 35 5.93 6.82 -6.85
C ARG A 35 7.13 7.64 -6.42
N THR A 36 6.91 8.77 -5.76
CA THR A 36 7.97 9.74 -5.43
C THR A 36 8.54 9.59 -4.03
N VAL A 37 7.78 8.95 -3.12
CA VAL A 37 8.16 8.80 -1.70
C VAL A 37 8.31 7.33 -1.32
N LEU A 38 7.24 6.53 -1.42
CA LEU A 38 7.24 5.17 -0.87
C LEU A 38 8.11 4.19 -1.67
N LEU A 39 7.94 4.11 -2.99
CA LEU A 39 8.68 3.17 -3.82
C LEU A 39 10.20 3.42 -3.79
N PRO A 40 10.70 4.68 -3.87
CA PRO A 40 12.12 4.95 -3.68
C PRO A 40 12.64 4.57 -2.29
N ALA A 41 11.84 4.78 -1.24
CA ALA A 41 12.23 4.36 0.12
C ALA A 41 12.36 2.83 0.23
N ILE A 42 11.48 2.07 -0.44
CA ILE A 42 11.59 0.60 -0.52
C ILE A 42 12.83 0.17 -1.30
N GLU A 43 13.15 0.85 -2.41
CA GLU A 43 14.35 0.57 -3.19
C GLU A 43 15.63 0.80 -2.38
N ASN A 44 15.70 1.91 -1.65
CA ASN A 44 16.83 2.18 -0.75
C ASN A 44 16.93 1.12 0.36
N ALA A 45 15.81 0.77 1.00
CA ALA A 45 15.80 -0.27 2.03
C ALA A 45 16.23 -1.64 1.47
N ASN A 46 15.90 -1.94 0.20
CA ASN A 46 16.38 -3.15 -0.47
C ASN A 46 17.90 -3.16 -0.68
N ALA A 47 18.50 -2.01 -0.97
CA ALA A 47 19.96 -1.90 -1.06
C ALA A 47 20.63 -2.21 0.28
N ASP A 48 20.06 -1.73 1.39
CA ASP A 48 20.56 -1.97 2.75
C ASP A 48 20.40 -3.44 3.18
N LEU A 49 19.26 -4.06 2.84
CA LEU A 49 18.95 -5.46 3.18
C LEU A 49 19.70 -6.48 2.31
N ALA A 50 20.33 -6.07 1.21
CA ALA A 50 20.99 -6.98 0.27
C ALA A 50 22.04 -7.88 0.94
N GLN A 51 22.81 -7.33 1.90
CA GLN A 51 23.82 -8.09 2.65
C GLN A 51 23.23 -9.17 3.55
N ALA A 52 21.98 -8.99 3.99
CA ALA A 52 21.24 -9.97 4.78
C ALA A 52 20.54 -11.03 3.92
N HIS A 53 20.69 -10.99 2.59
CA HIS A 53 19.99 -11.87 1.65
C HIS A 53 18.46 -11.80 1.79
N VAL A 54 17.91 -10.59 2.04
CA VAL A 54 16.45 -10.35 2.14
C VAL A 54 16.08 -9.15 1.26
N THR A 55 14.85 -9.14 0.74
CA THR A 55 14.31 -8.01 -0.04
C THR A 55 12.81 -7.83 0.21
N PHE A 56 12.33 -6.59 0.10
CA PHE A 56 10.93 -6.28 -0.06
C PHE A 56 10.44 -6.68 -1.46
N ARG A 57 9.40 -7.51 -1.49
CA ARG A 57 8.50 -7.65 -2.64
C ARG A 57 7.43 -6.58 -2.55
N VAL A 58 7.04 -6.08 -3.72
CA VAL A 58 6.05 -5.02 -3.86
C VAL A 58 5.00 -5.45 -4.88
N ASP A 59 3.74 -5.20 -4.57
CA ASP A 59 2.60 -5.37 -5.46
C ASP A 59 1.78 -4.07 -5.44
N THR A 60 1.71 -3.39 -6.59
CA THR A 60 1.14 -2.05 -6.67
C THR A 60 -0.18 -2.06 -7.41
N ASN A 61 -1.19 -1.40 -6.85
CA ASN A 61 -2.41 -1.06 -7.54
C ASN A 61 -2.54 0.47 -7.62
N LEU A 62 -1.92 1.03 -8.68
CA LEU A 62 -1.85 2.46 -8.97
C LEU A 62 -2.59 2.79 -10.29
N ASP A 63 -3.58 1.97 -10.65
CA ASP A 63 -4.51 2.21 -11.75
C ASP A 63 -5.91 2.56 -11.19
N PRO A 64 -6.48 3.74 -11.52
CA PRO A 64 -7.79 4.15 -11.03
C PRO A 64 -8.94 3.27 -11.54
N HIS A 65 -8.71 2.41 -12.55
CA HIS A 65 -9.72 1.48 -13.05
C HIS A 65 -9.83 0.19 -12.21
N SER A 66 -8.86 -0.11 -11.35
CA SER A 66 -8.83 -1.33 -10.53
C SER A 66 -9.13 -1.12 -9.05
N THR A 67 -9.17 0.12 -8.56
CA THR A 67 -9.52 0.46 -7.17
C THR A 67 -9.86 1.95 -7.03
N ASN A 68 -10.52 2.35 -5.94
CA ASN A 68 -10.91 3.75 -5.67
C ASN A 68 -9.85 4.58 -4.94
N HIS A 69 -8.67 4.01 -4.64
CA HIS A 69 -7.55 4.73 -4.00
C HIS A 69 -6.20 4.06 -4.33
N ALA A 70 -5.13 4.85 -4.33
CA ALA A 70 -3.78 4.34 -4.57
C ALA A 70 -3.38 3.35 -3.47
N HIS A 71 -2.88 2.19 -3.88
CA HIS A 71 -2.59 1.08 -2.99
C HIS A 71 -1.25 0.41 -3.33
N VAL A 72 -0.45 0.13 -2.30
CA VAL A 72 0.84 -0.55 -2.41
C VAL A 72 0.96 -1.59 -1.32
N ASP A 73 1.05 -2.85 -1.71
CA ASP A 73 1.39 -3.94 -0.82
C ASP A 73 2.88 -4.22 -0.82
N PHE A 74 3.42 -4.58 0.33
CA PHE A 74 4.81 -5.03 0.47
C PHE A 74 5.00 -6.07 1.57
N TRP A 75 6.00 -6.91 1.41
CA TRP A 75 6.43 -7.92 2.39
C TRP A 75 7.89 -8.32 2.15
N LEU A 76 8.57 -8.80 3.18
CA LEU A 76 9.95 -9.28 3.05
C LEU A 76 10.00 -10.73 2.57
N VAL A 77 10.98 -11.06 1.73
CA VAL A 77 11.29 -12.42 1.28
C VAL A 77 12.81 -12.64 1.18
N PRO A 78 13.31 -13.88 1.25
CA PRO A 78 14.71 -14.19 0.96
C PRO A 78 15.11 -13.88 -0.48
N LEU A 79 16.34 -13.37 -0.68
CA LEU A 79 16.98 -13.24 -1.99
C LEU A 79 17.42 -14.62 -2.49
N GLY A 80 16.97 -15.01 -3.68
CA GLY A 80 17.32 -16.30 -4.31
C GLY A 80 16.18 -17.31 -4.45
N GLY A 81 14.96 -16.96 -4.01
CA GLY A 81 13.81 -17.86 -4.03
C GLY A 81 13.77 -18.79 -2.82
N GLU A 82 12.67 -19.52 -2.67
CA GLU A 82 12.42 -20.45 -1.56
C GLU A 82 13.65 -21.34 -1.33
N PRO A 83 14.32 -21.26 -0.16
CA PRO A 83 15.26 -22.31 0.24
C PRO A 83 14.49 -23.62 0.24
N ALA A 84 15.13 -24.74 -0.11
CA ALA A 84 14.58 -26.06 0.15
C ALA A 84 14.48 -26.25 1.68
N GLY A 85 13.40 -25.73 2.28
CA GLY A 85 13.29 -25.46 3.72
C GLY A 85 12.51 -24.20 4.11
N GLY A 86 12.08 -23.37 3.15
CA GLY A 86 10.98 -22.40 3.29
C GLY A 86 11.12 -21.38 4.42
N ALA A 87 12.07 -20.45 4.32
CA ALA A 87 12.01 -19.26 5.17
C ALA A 87 10.69 -18.54 4.86
N PRO A 88 9.78 -18.40 5.84
CA PRO A 88 8.44 -17.91 5.57
C PRO A 88 8.52 -16.50 5.00
N HIS A 89 7.59 -16.15 4.12
CA HIS A 89 7.40 -14.77 3.72
C HIS A 89 7.05 -13.92 4.95
N GLY A 90 7.53 -12.67 4.98
CA GLY A 90 7.11 -11.70 5.97
C GLY A 90 5.61 -11.40 5.89
N ILE A 91 5.07 -10.80 6.94
CA ILE A 91 3.68 -10.36 6.97
C ILE A 91 3.45 -9.34 5.84
N ARG A 92 2.37 -9.53 5.08
CA ARG A 92 1.94 -8.55 4.07
C ARG A 92 1.43 -7.29 4.74
N HIS A 93 2.03 -6.18 4.37
CA HIS A 93 1.67 -4.83 4.73
C HIS A 93 1.02 -4.16 3.52
N SER A 94 -0.02 -3.36 3.75
CA SER A 94 -0.80 -2.69 2.71
C SER A 94 -0.88 -1.21 3.02
N ILE A 95 -0.31 -0.37 2.16
CA ILE A 95 -0.43 1.09 2.22
C ILE A 95 -1.56 1.54 1.31
N ASN A 96 -2.44 2.36 1.87
CA ASN A 96 -3.62 2.88 1.19
C ASN A 96 -3.65 4.40 1.36
N VAL A 97 -3.66 5.15 0.25
CA VAL A 97 -3.81 6.61 0.29
C VAL A 97 -5.27 6.99 0.07
N ARG A 98 -6.00 7.21 1.15
CA ARG A 98 -7.44 7.47 1.13
C ARG A 98 -7.75 8.94 0.89
N ASP A 99 -8.78 9.19 0.09
CA ASP A 99 -9.23 10.53 -0.31
C ASP A 99 -8.09 11.43 -0.85
N GLY A 100 -7.03 10.80 -1.38
CA GLY A 100 -5.81 11.45 -1.87
C GLY A 100 -4.98 12.17 -0.82
N ARG A 101 -5.18 11.86 0.46
CA ARG A 101 -4.52 12.60 1.53
C ARG A 101 -4.01 11.71 2.64
N ASP A 102 -4.85 10.83 3.17
CA ASP A 102 -4.51 10.11 4.40
C ASP A 102 -3.80 8.80 4.06
N VAL A 103 -2.62 8.59 4.65
CA VAL A 103 -1.80 7.40 4.46
C VAL A 103 -2.10 6.41 5.56
N TRP A 104 -2.67 5.26 5.18
CA TRP A 104 -3.04 4.19 6.10
C TRP A 104 -2.21 2.94 5.86
N LEU A 105 -1.71 2.34 6.93
CA LEU A 105 -1.03 1.06 6.95
C LEU A 105 -1.95 -0.02 7.49
N PHE A 106 -2.15 -1.10 6.74
CA PHE A 106 -2.83 -2.30 7.21
C PHE A 106 -1.83 -3.45 7.28
N ARG A 107 -1.89 -4.21 8.35
CA ARG A 107 -1.19 -5.50 8.47
C ARG A 107 -2.22 -6.61 8.44
N HIS A 108 -1.85 -7.77 7.91
CA HIS A 108 -2.75 -8.91 7.86
C HIS A 108 -3.31 -9.25 9.26
N GLY A 109 -4.63 -9.19 9.42
CA GLY A 109 -5.31 -9.49 10.69
C GLY A 109 -5.36 -8.35 11.71
N GLU A 110 -4.80 -7.17 11.42
CA GLU A 110 -4.83 -6.00 12.30
C GLU A 110 -5.83 -4.94 11.84
N SER A 111 -6.21 -4.06 12.77
CA SER A 111 -6.90 -2.81 12.43
C SER A 111 -5.91 -1.85 11.75
N GLY A 112 -6.36 -1.11 10.74
CA GLY A 112 -5.51 -0.15 10.05
C GLY A 112 -4.98 0.95 10.96
N GLU A 113 -3.72 1.32 10.74
CA GLU A 113 -3.00 2.40 11.41
C GLU A 113 -2.96 3.63 10.50
N ASN A 114 -3.42 4.78 10.98
CA ASN A 114 -3.24 6.04 10.27
C ASN A 114 -1.82 6.58 10.54
N LEU A 115 -1.00 6.66 9.50
CA LEU A 115 0.38 7.17 9.58
C LEU A 115 0.47 8.69 9.45
N GLY A 116 -0.62 9.35 9.04
CA GLY A 116 -0.69 10.77 8.79
C GLY A 116 -1.16 11.07 7.37
N THR A 117 -0.70 12.19 6.82
CA THR A 117 -1.05 12.67 5.48
C THR A 117 0.11 12.52 4.50
N ILE A 118 -0.15 12.57 3.19
CA ILE A 118 0.88 12.56 2.15
C ILE A 118 1.94 13.68 2.31
N ASP A 119 1.55 14.81 2.92
CA ASP A 119 2.46 15.93 3.20
C ASP A 119 3.37 15.68 4.42
N SER A 120 2.92 14.85 5.36
CA SER A 120 3.63 14.58 6.61
C SER A 120 4.40 13.25 6.60
N VAL A 121 3.98 12.30 5.77
CA VAL A 121 4.63 11.00 5.61
C VAL A 121 5.62 11.10 4.46
N GLY A 122 6.82 11.57 4.78
CA GLY A 122 7.94 11.66 3.83
C GLY A 122 8.87 10.44 3.90
N PRO A 123 10.04 10.51 3.22
CA PRO A 123 10.98 9.40 3.14
C PRO A 123 11.42 8.85 4.51
N ALA A 124 11.68 9.71 5.50
CA ALA A 124 12.11 9.27 6.83
C ALA A 124 11.01 8.49 7.60
N GLN A 125 9.74 8.86 7.41
CA GLN A 125 8.61 8.13 7.98
C GLN A 125 8.44 6.77 7.29
N CYS A 126 8.59 6.73 5.96
CA CYS A 126 8.62 5.46 5.22
C CYS A 126 9.77 4.56 5.68
N GLU A 127 10.97 5.10 5.86
CA GLU A 127 12.13 4.35 6.36
C GLU A 127 11.87 3.77 7.77
N THR A 128 11.32 4.57 8.68
CA THR A 128 10.95 4.11 10.03
C THR A 128 9.94 2.95 9.98
N MET A 129 8.93 3.07 9.11
CA MET A 129 7.94 2.01 8.89
C MET A 129 8.57 0.73 8.32
N LEU A 130 9.43 0.87 7.30
CA LEU A 130 10.11 -0.26 6.66
C LEU A 130 11.09 -0.95 7.63
N ALA A 131 11.81 -0.18 8.43
CA ALA A 131 12.69 -0.71 9.49
C ALA A 131 11.92 -1.53 10.53
N ARG A 132 10.70 -1.08 10.90
CA ARG A 132 9.81 -1.86 11.77
C ARG A 132 9.41 -3.18 11.11
N ALA A 133 8.96 -3.15 9.86
CA ALA A 133 8.59 -4.37 9.12
C ALA A 133 9.76 -5.36 8.99
N ALA A 134 10.97 -4.86 8.70
CA ALA A 134 12.18 -5.66 8.64
C ALA A 134 12.56 -6.26 10.01
N GLY A 135 12.43 -5.47 11.08
CA GLY A 135 12.65 -5.94 12.45
C GLY A 135 11.64 -7.00 12.90
N GLU A 136 10.38 -6.88 12.48
CA GLU A 136 9.35 -7.91 12.70
C GLU A 136 9.69 -9.20 11.94
N TYR A 137 10.12 -9.08 10.68
CA TYR A 137 10.58 -10.23 9.89
C TYR A 137 11.79 -10.93 10.50
N GLY A 138 12.81 -10.19 10.94
CA GLY A 138 13.99 -10.76 11.58
C GLY A 138 13.67 -11.59 12.83
N LYS A 139 12.65 -11.19 13.61
CA LYS A 139 12.17 -11.97 14.77
C LYS A 139 11.47 -13.28 14.37
N LEU A 140 10.88 -13.35 13.18
CA LEU A 140 10.23 -14.55 12.65
C LEU A 140 11.25 -15.49 11.99
N ALA A 141 12.21 -14.94 11.25
CA ALA A 141 13.21 -15.72 10.50
C ALA A 141 14.33 -16.32 11.38
N LEU A 142 14.56 -15.78 12.57
CA LEU A 142 15.54 -16.29 13.55
C LEU A 142 14.94 -17.27 14.57
N ARG A 143 13.69 -17.70 14.40
CA ARG A 143 13.08 -18.78 15.18
C ARG A 143 13.27 -20.12 14.47
#